data_AF-A0A353QUX1-F1
#
_entry.id   AF-A0A353QUX1-F1
#
_cell.length_a   1.000
_cell.length_b   1.000
_cell.length_c   1.000
_cell.angle_alpha   90.00
_cell.angle_beta   90.00
_cell.angle_gamma   90.00
#
_symmetry.space_group_name_H-M   'P 1'
#
loop_
_entity.id
_entity.type
_entity.pdbx_description
1 polymer ?
#
loop_
_entity_poly.entity_id
_entity_poly.type
_entity_poly.pdbx_seq_one_letter_code
_entity_poly.pdbx_strand_id
1 'polypeptide(L)'
;MDNLFEVDESSTPLTEEEKNELIPTWITLRKELNVIERAGILNAEKWVFSRKQKNILTEDFIKKLHKKMFGDVWSWAGRFRTTERNIGVPAWQIITDIRNLLEDTKCWIQNKTYSPDEIGARFHHRLVWIHPFPNGNGRHSRLMTDILMKDLGQPRFSWGEGSLIEASELRHKYIQALKSADNGQFLLLLDFIRMKSK
;
A
#
# COMPACT_ATOMS: atom_id res chain seq x y z
N MET A 1 -3.02 18.65 22.36
CA MET A 1 -3.63 19.27 21.17
C MET A 1 -3.40 18.27 20.04
N ASP A 2 -4.45 17.67 19.50
CA ASP A 2 -4.34 16.77 18.34
C ASP A 2 -3.80 17.59 17.16
N ASN A 3 -2.56 17.35 16.75
CA ASN A 3 -1.95 18.03 15.61
C ASN A 3 -2.43 17.31 14.33
N LEU A 4 -3.00 18.05 13.37
CA LEU A 4 -3.50 17.52 12.10
C LEU A 4 -2.47 16.64 11.37
N PHE A 5 -1.20 17.02 11.45
CA PHE A 5 -0.08 16.33 10.79
C PHE A 5 0.76 15.52 11.78
N GLU A 6 0.22 15.20 12.95
CA GLU A 6 0.86 14.27 13.87
C GLU A 6 1.13 12.94 13.17
N VAL A 7 2.38 12.50 13.24
CA VAL A 7 2.83 11.26 12.63
C VAL A 7 2.40 10.12 13.53
N ASP A 8 1.30 9.45 13.18
CA ASP A 8 1.01 8.14 13.77
C ASP A 8 1.97 7.08 13.23
N GLU A 9 2.09 5.95 13.93
CA GLU A 9 2.97 4.86 13.52
C GLU A 9 2.67 4.31 12.12
N SER A 10 1.48 4.57 11.56
CA SER A 10 1.02 4.10 10.25
C SER A 10 1.29 5.08 9.10
N SER A 11 1.82 6.27 9.42
CA SER A 11 1.97 7.38 8.50
C SER A 11 3.42 7.77 8.30
N THR A 12 3.73 8.23 7.09
CA THR A 12 5.04 8.82 6.79
C THR A 12 4.97 10.32 7.05
N PRO A 13 5.99 10.92 7.72
CA PRO A 13 6.08 12.36 7.84
C PRO A 13 6.00 13.02 6.46
N LEU A 14 5.16 14.04 6.35
CA LEU A 14 5.03 14.87 5.15
C LEU A 14 5.93 16.10 5.27
N THR A 15 6.49 16.54 4.14
CA THR A 15 7.14 17.85 4.00
C THR A 15 6.10 18.97 4.10
N GLU A 16 6.55 20.21 4.34
CA GLU A 16 5.64 21.36 4.41
C GLU A 16 4.93 21.59 3.07
N GLU A 17 5.61 21.36 1.95
CA GLU A 17 5.01 21.43 0.62
C GLU A 17 3.89 20.41 0.44
N GLU A 18 4.09 19.16 0.88
CA GLU A 18 3.07 18.10 0.79
C GLU A 18 1.90 18.33 1.76
N LYS A 19 2.13 18.99 2.90
CA LYS A 19 1.06 19.38 3.84
C LYS A 19 0.16 20.45 3.21
N ASN A 20 0.75 21.42 2.50
CA ASN A 20 0.02 22.47 1.78
C ASN A 20 -0.82 21.94 0.60
N GLU A 21 -0.60 20.69 0.20
CA GLU A 21 -1.36 20.02 -0.84
C GLU A 21 -2.64 19.32 -0.35
N LEU A 22 -2.99 19.48 0.94
CA LEU A 22 -4.27 19.05 1.51
C LEU A 22 -5.44 19.84 0.86
N ILE A 23 -6.39 19.12 0.27
CA ILE A 23 -7.52 19.73 -0.46
C ILE A 23 -8.60 20.25 0.50
N PRO A 24 -9.07 19.48 1.51
CA PRO A 24 -10.18 19.93 2.34
C PRO A 24 -9.68 20.91 3.41
N THR A 25 -10.01 22.19 3.24
CA THR A 25 -9.57 23.30 4.11
C THR A 25 -10.25 23.32 5.48
N TRP A 26 -11.32 22.56 5.67
CA TRP A 26 -12.12 22.52 6.90
C TRP A 26 -11.65 21.47 7.92
N ILE A 27 -10.72 20.59 7.53
CA ILE A 27 -10.17 19.58 8.43
C ILE A 27 -9.17 20.25 9.37
N THR A 28 -9.34 20.04 10.67
CA THR A 28 -8.44 20.60 11.69
C THR A 28 -7.82 19.54 12.57
N LEU A 29 -8.42 18.35 12.64
CA LEU A 29 -7.98 17.27 13.51
C LEU A 29 -7.52 16.06 12.71
N ARG A 30 -6.48 15.38 13.22
CA ARG A 30 -5.94 14.15 12.61
C ARG A 30 -7.00 13.07 12.41
N LYS A 31 -7.93 12.93 13.38
CA LYS A 31 -9.03 11.96 13.31
C LYS A 31 -9.99 12.22 12.14
N GLU A 32 -10.24 13.48 11.80
CA GLU A 32 -11.12 13.87 10.69
C GLU A 32 -10.46 13.51 9.36
N LEU A 33 -9.16 13.83 9.23
CA LEU A 33 -8.35 13.41 8.08
C LEU A 33 -8.38 11.89 7.88
N ASN A 34 -8.19 11.13 8.97
CA ASN A 34 -8.24 9.67 8.94
C ASN A 34 -9.60 9.12 8.46
N VAL A 35 -10.71 9.76 8.85
CA VAL A 35 -12.07 9.36 8.42
C VAL A 35 -12.22 9.54 6.91
N ILE A 36 -11.78 10.66 6.36
CA ILE A 36 -11.96 10.99 4.94
C ILE A 36 -11.02 10.14 4.08
N GLU A 37 -9.76 9.95 4.49
CA GLU A 37 -8.85 9.01 3.83
C GLU A 37 -9.43 7.59 3.81
N ARG A 38 -10.03 7.13 4.92
CA ARG A 38 -10.68 5.81 4.98
C ARG A 38 -11.87 5.72 4.03
N ALA A 39 -12.70 6.76 3.95
CA ALA A 39 -13.81 6.81 3.01
C ALA A 39 -13.34 6.72 1.54
N GLY A 40 -12.27 7.44 1.19
CA GLY A 40 -11.65 7.37 -0.14
C GLY A 40 -11.14 5.96 -0.49
N ILE A 41 -10.51 5.28 0.48
CA ILE A 41 -10.05 3.89 0.31
C ILE A 41 -11.22 2.93 0.09
N LEU A 42 -12.29 3.03 0.89
CA LEU A 42 -13.48 2.19 0.73
C LEU A 42 -14.17 2.41 -0.63
N ASN A 43 -14.19 3.65 -1.11
CA ASN A 43 -14.72 3.97 -2.44
C ASN A 43 -13.84 3.39 -3.56
N ALA A 44 -12.51 3.48 -3.42
CA ALA A 44 -11.57 2.86 -4.35
C ALA A 44 -11.71 1.33 -4.36
N GLU A 45 -11.89 0.71 -3.20
CA GLU A 45 -12.13 -0.72 -3.04
C GLU A 45 -13.41 -1.17 -3.76
N LYS A 46 -14.53 -0.48 -3.52
CA LYS A 46 -15.78 -0.72 -4.24
C LYS A 46 -15.58 -0.61 -5.76
N TRP A 47 -14.87 0.42 -6.21
CA TRP A 47 -14.58 0.62 -7.63
C TRP A 47 -13.76 -0.53 -8.23
N VAL A 48 -12.67 -0.95 -7.61
CA VAL A 48 -11.82 -2.02 -8.17
C VAL A 48 -12.51 -3.38 -8.16
N PHE A 49 -13.34 -3.67 -7.16
CA PHE A 49 -13.98 -4.97 -7.03
C PHE A 49 -15.35 -5.08 -7.71
N SER A 50 -15.99 -3.97 -8.07
CA SER A 50 -17.25 -3.95 -8.84
C SER A 50 -17.15 -4.56 -10.25
N ARG A 51 -15.96 -4.61 -10.83
CA ARG A 51 -15.70 -5.19 -12.16
C ARG A 51 -14.28 -5.73 -12.26
N LYS A 52 -14.02 -6.61 -13.23
CA LYS A 52 -12.65 -7.04 -13.53
C LYS A 52 -11.84 -5.85 -14.06
N GLN A 53 -10.72 -5.55 -13.40
CA GLN A 53 -9.78 -4.53 -13.86
C GLN A 53 -8.86 -5.14 -14.92
N LYS A 54 -8.43 -4.31 -15.88
CA LYS A 54 -7.44 -4.67 -16.90
C LYS A 54 -6.13 -3.95 -16.61
N ASN A 55 -5.02 -4.51 -17.08
CA ASN A 55 -3.69 -3.89 -17.00
C ASN A 55 -3.27 -3.52 -15.56
N ILE A 56 -3.60 -4.36 -14.58
CA ILE A 56 -3.33 -4.09 -13.16
C ILE A 56 -1.83 -4.01 -12.85
N LEU A 57 -1.00 -4.72 -13.61
CA LEU A 57 0.47 -4.70 -13.50
C LEU A 57 1.07 -3.63 -14.42
N THR A 58 0.64 -2.38 -14.24
CA THR A 58 1.17 -1.20 -14.95
C THR A 58 1.40 -0.03 -13.99
N GLU A 59 2.38 0.82 -14.31
CA GLU A 59 2.66 2.06 -13.58
C GLU A 59 1.43 2.96 -13.50
N ASP A 60 0.69 3.06 -14.61
CA ASP A 60 -0.56 3.83 -14.70
C ASP A 60 -1.63 3.31 -13.73
N PHE A 61 -1.79 1.99 -13.61
CA PHE A 61 -2.76 1.43 -12.67
C PHE A 61 -2.35 1.69 -11.21
N ILE A 62 -1.06 1.57 -10.89
CA ILE A 62 -0.52 1.91 -9.56
C ILE A 62 -0.86 3.36 -9.19
N LYS A 63 -0.57 4.31 -10.08
CA LYS A 63 -0.88 5.74 -9.88
C LYS A 63 -2.38 6.00 -9.81
N LYS A 64 -3.16 5.38 -10.71
CA LYS A 64 -4.61 5.52 -10.79
C LYS A 64 -5.30 5.02 -9.53
N LEU A 65 -4.87 3.87 -8.99
CA LEU A 65 -5.44 3.35 -7.76
C LEU A 65 -5.17 4.30 -6.60
N HIS A 66 -3.92 4.76 -6.45
CA HIS A 66 -3.59 5.73 -5.41
C HIS A 66 -4.41 7.03 -5.54
N LYS A 67 -4.56 7.55 -6.76
CA LYS A 67 -5.44 8.70 -7.03
C LYS A 67 -6.89 8.43 -6.65
N LYS A 68 -7.40 7.22 -6.88
CA LYS A 68 -8.77 6.85 -6.46
C LYS A 68 -8.93 6.74 -4.94
N MET A 69 -7.87 6.37 -4.23
CA MET A 69 -7.89 6.26 -2.76
C MET A 69 -7.81 7.62 -2.06
N PHE A 70 -7.02 8.56 -2.61
CA PHE A 70 -6.62 9.77 -1.90
C PHE A 70 -6.89 11.08 -2.66
N GLY A 71 -7.40 11.03 -3.90
CA GLY A 71 -7.51 12.20 -4.78
C GLY A 71 -8.51 13.27 -4.34
N ASP A 72 -9.43 12.95 -3.45
CA ASP A 72 -10.34 13.92 -2.84
C ASP A 72 -9.73 14.57 -1.57
N VAL A 73 -8.60 14.05 -1.08
CA VAL A 73 -7.91 14.50 0.13
C VAL A 73 -6.62 15.23 -0.22
N TRP A 74 -5.83 14.70 -1.15
CA TRP A 74 -4.47 15.14 -1.43
C TRP A 74 -4.27 15.41 -2.92
N SER A 75 -3.76 16.59 -3.27
CA SER A 75 -3.48 16.93 -4.67
C SER A 75 -2.30 16.15 -5.28
N TRP A 76 -1.37 15.66 -4.46
CA TRP A 76 -0.32 14.71 -4.87
C TRP A 76 -0.81 13.28 -5.14
N ALA A 77 -2.08 12.96 -4.86
CA ALA A 77 -2.56 11.60 -5.03
C ALA A 77 -2.37 11.07 -6.46
N GLY A 78 -1.61 9.98 -6.60
CA GLY A 78 -1.27 9.37 -7.88
C GLY A 78 0.01 9.91 -8.51
N ARG A 79 0.73 10.82 -7.84
CA ARG A 79 2.08 11.25 -8.21
C ARG A 79 3.09 10.57 -7.28
N PHE A 80 4.15 10.00 -7.84
CA PHE A 80 5.24 9.48 -7.02
C PHE A 80 5.93 10.62 -6.28
N ARG A 81 6.45 10.33 -5.09
CA ARG A 81 7.20 11.32 -4.33
C ARG A 81 8.49 11.69 -5.06
N THR A 82 8.83 12.96 -4.98
CA THR A 82 10.10 13.52 -5.47
C THR A 82 11.05 13.85 -4.33
N THR A 83 10.57 13.71 -3.08
CA THR A 83 11.29 14.01 -1.85
C THR A 83 11.79 12.73 -1.19
N GLU A 84 12.94 12.82 -0.55
CA GLU A 84 13.55 11.68 0.13
C GLU A 84 12.84 11.34 1.45
N ARG A 85 13.02 10.09 1.89
CA ARG A 85 12.41 9.52 3.10
C ARG A 85 13.39 8.57 3.79
N ASN A 86 13.21 8.41 5.10
CA ASN A 86 13.97 7.43 5.89
C ASN A 86 13.61 5.97 5.60
N ILE A 87 12.51 5.76 4.86
CA ILE A 87 12.03 4.45 4.40
C ILE A 87 11.74 4.54 2.91
N GLY A 88 11.92 3.43 2.20
CA GLY A 88 11.79 3.42 0.75
C GLY A 88 13.13 3.48 0.03
N VAL A 89 13.07 3.33 -1.28
CA VAL A 89 14.23 3.54 -2.18
C VAL A 89 14.43 5.05 -2.44
N PRO A 90 15.58 5.51 -2.94
CA PRO A 90 15.74 6.90 -3.34
C PRO A 90 14.65 7.36 -4.32
N ALA A 91 14.20 8.62 -4.23
CA ALA A 91 13.05 9.09 -5.01
C ALA A 91 13.25 8.92 -6.53
N TRP A 92 14.48 9.12 -6.99
CA TRP A 92 14.87 8.96 -8.39
C TRP A 92 14.87 7.50 -8.88
N GLN A 93 14.91 6.51 -7.99
CA GLN A 93 14.87 5.08 -8.34
C GLN A 93 13.45 4.52 -8.45
N ILE A 94 12.44 5.22 -7.90
CA ILE A 94 11.07 4.70 -7.75
C ILE A 94 10.52 4.15 -9.08
N ILE A 95 10.67 4.90 -10.18
CA ILE A 95 10.12 4.49 -11.48
C ILE A 95 10.77 3.19 -11.96
N THR A 96 12.10 3.09 -11.87
CA THR A 96 12.86 1.91 -12.28
C THR A 96 12.46 0.69 -11.44
N ASP A 97 12.39 0.85 -10.12
CA ASP A 97 12.08 -0.25 -9.21
C ASP A 97 10.62 -0.72 -9.33
N ILE A 98 9.68 0.19 -9.58
CA ILE A 98 8.29 -0.18 -9.89
C ILE A 98 8.23 -0.98 -11.19
N ARG A 99 8.94 -0.55 -12.25
CA ARG A 99 8.97 -1.30 -13.51
C ARG A 99 9.55 -2.70 -13.32
N ASN A 100 10.66 -2.82 -12.60
CA ASN A 100 11.26 -4.11 -12.29
C ASN A 100 10.29 -5.00 -11.52
N LEU A 101 9.65 -4.50 -10.46
CA LEU A 101 8.63 -5.23 -9.70
C LEU A 101 7.48 -5.73 -10.61
N LEU A 102 6.99 -4.88 -11.50
CA LEU A 102 5.88 -5.24 -12.39
C LEU A 102 6.28 -6.33 -13.40
N GLU A 103 7.46 -6.25 -13.98
CA GLU A 103 7.98 -7.26 -14.90
C GLU A 103 8.34 -8.58 -14.20
N ASP A 104 8.96 -8.51 -13.01
CA ASP A 104 9.22 -9.67 -12.16
C ASP A 104 7.91 -10.40 -11.82
N THR A 105 6.87 -9.65 -11.44
CA THR A 105 5.56 -10.24 -11.12
C THR A 105 4.94 -10.93 -12.33
N LYS A 106 5.01 -10.32 -13.52
CA LYS A 106 4.54 -10.97 -14.76
C LYS A 106 5.33 -12.25 -15.04
N CYS A 107 6.64 -12.21 -14.88
CA CYS A 107 7.53 -13.36 -15.05
C CYS A 107 7.18 -14.49 -14.07
N TRP A 108 7.00 -14.19 -12.78
CA TRP A 108 6.61 -15.18 -11.78
C TRP A 108 5.29 -15.86 -12.10
N ILE A 109 4.31 -15.11 -12.60
CA ILE A 109 2.99 -15.63 -13.02
C ILE A 109 3.13 -16.53 -14.25
N GLN A 110 3.81 -16.06 -15.30
CA GLN A 110 3.96 -16.78 -16.56
C GLN A 110 4.71 -18.10 -16.37
N ASN A 111 5.80 -18.07 -15.62
CA ASN A 111 6.66 -19.22 -15.38
C ASN A 111 6.20 -20.10 -14.21
N LYS A 112 5.14 -19.71 -13.49
CA LYS A 112 4.68 -20.36 -12.26
C LYS A 112 5.83 -20.56 -11.25
N THR A 113 6.70 -19.56 -11.15
CA THR A 113 7.92 -19.62 -10.33
C THR A 113 7.58 -19.84 -8.85
N TYR A 114 6.47 -19.26 -8.40
CA TYR A 114 6.01 -19.32 -7.02
C TYR A 114 4.51 -19.67 -6.97
N SER A 115 4.05 -20.11 -5.80
CA SER A 115 2.61 -20.23 -5.54
C SER A 115 1.92 -18.85 -5.64
N PRO A 116 0.61 -18.76 -5.97
CA PRO A 116 -0.09 -17.48 -6.04
C PRO A 116 0.04 -16.64 -4.76
N ASP A 117 0.01 -17.27 -3.59
CA ASP A 117 0.16 -16.59 -2.30
C ASP A 117 1.55 -15.99 -2.13
N GLU A 118 2.59 -16.71 -2.55
CA GLU A 118 3.96 -16.21 -2.51
C GLU A 118 4.22 -15.10 -3.55
N ILE A 119 3.62 -15.19 -4.75
CA ILE A 119 3.62 -14.07 -5.71
C ILE A 119 3.02 -12.83 -5.05
N GLY A 120 1.85 -12.97 -4.42
CA GLY A 120 1.19 -11.86 -3.72
C GLY A 120 2.02 -11.30 -2.56
N ALA A 121 2.63 -12.16 -1.74
CA ALA A 121 3.46 -11.74 -0.61
C ALA A 121 4.73 -10.99 -1.07
N ARG A 122 5.43 -11.49 -2.10
CA ARG A 122 6.61 -10.85 -2.69
C ARG A 122 6.26 -9.52 -3.35
N PHE A 123 5.16 -9.49 -4.11
CA PHE A 123 4.65 -8.27 -4.73
C PHE A 123 4.32 -7.19 -3.69
N HIS A 124 3.57 -7.58 -2.66
CA HIS A 124 3.21 -6.71 -1.54
C HIS A 124 4.45 -6.13 -0.84
N HIS A 125 5.35 -7.02 -0.40
CA HIS A 125 6.58 -6.65 0.29
C HIS A 125 7.41 -5.67 -0.53
N ARG A 126 7.66 -5.98 -1.80
CA ARG A 126 8.49 -5.13 -2.66
C ARG A 126 7.83 -3.79 -2.95
N LEU A 127 6.50 -3.73 -3.12
CA LEU A 127 5.80 -2.45 -3.33
C LEU A 127 5.85 -1.55 -2.10
N VAL A 128 5.68 -2.12 -0.90
CA VAL A 128 5.88 -1.41 0.38
C VAL A 128 7.33 -0.94 0.51
N TRP A 129 8.30 -1.81 0.18
CA TRP A 129 9.72 -1.49 0.24
C TRP A 129 10.12 -0.34 -0.69
N ILE A 130 9.52 -0.24 -1.88
CA ILE A 130 9.79 0.88 -2.80
C ILE A 130 9.26 2.20 -2.21
N HIS A 131 8.12 2.15 -1.51
CA HIS A 131 7.45 3.29 -0.87
C HIS A 131 7.24 4.48 -1.83
N PRO A 132 6.47 4.30 -2.92
CA PRO A 132 6.46 5.21 -4.07
C PRO A 132 5.74 6.57 -3.85
N PHE A 133 4.85 6.68 -2.87
CA PHE A 133 4.02 7.87 -2.64
C PHE A 133 4.41 8.63 -1.35
N PRO A 134 4.05 9.91 -1.21
CA PRO A 134 4.27 10.67 0.02
C PRO A 134 3.68 10.03 1.29
N ASN A 135 2.47 9.45 1.18
CA ASN A 135 1.80 8.68 2.25
C ASN A 135 0.86 7.64 1.61
N GLY A 136 0.27 6.74 2.40
CA GLY A 136 -0.70 5.75 1.94
C GLY A 136 -0.11 4.46 1.40
N ASN A 137 1.21 4.31 1.34
CA ASN A 137 1.91 3.18 0.70
C ASN A 137 1.48 1.80 1.22
N GLY A 138 1.37 1.61 2.55
CA GLY A 138 0.95 0.34 3.11
C GLY A 138 -0.51 -0.02 2.77
N ARG A 139 -1.40 0.98 2.77
CA ARG A 139 -2.83 0.81 2.42
C ARG A 139 -2.99 0.52 0.92
N HIS A 140 -2.23 1.23 0.09
CA HIS A 140 -2.19 1.05 -1.35
C HIS A 140 -1.62 -0.33 -1.74
N SER A 141 -0.52 -0.74 -1.12
CA SER A 141 0.12 -2.03 -1.42
C SER A 141 -0.77 -3.23 -1.08
N ARG A 142 -1.48 -3.18 0.06
CA ARG A 142 -2.45 -4.22 0.41
C ARG A 142 -3.59 -4.30 -0.62
N LEU A 143 -4.16 -3.16 -1.02
CA LEU A 143 -5.24 -3.15 -2.00
C LEU A 143 -4.76 -3.58 -3.39
N MET A 144 -3.56 -3.16 -3.83
CA MET A 144 -2.93 -3.66 -5.06
C MET A 144 -2.77 -5.19 -5.03
N THR A 145 -2.34 -5.73 -3.90
CA THR A 145 -2.13 -7.16 -3.72
C THR A 145 -3.46 -7.91 -3.73
N ASP A 146 -4.51 -7.41 -3.07
CA ASP A 146 -5.83 -8.01 -3.13
C ASP A 146 -6.42 -8.04 -4.56
N ILE A 147 -6.15 -6.99 -5.35
CA ILE A 147 -6.53 -6.94 -6.76
C ILE A 147 -5.77 -7.99 -7.56
N LEU A 148 -4.46 -8.15 -7.31
CA LEU A 148 -3.63 -9.17 -7.93
C LEU A 148 -4.14 -10.58 -7.59
N MET A 149 -4.42 -10.87 -6.32
CA MET A 149 -4.96 -12.17 -5.89
C MET A 149 -6.27 -12.48 -6.61
N LYS A 150 -7.16 -11.50 -6.73
CA LYS A 150 -8.41 -11.67 -7.48
C LYS A 150 -8.18 -11.97 -8.97
N ASP A 151 -7.20 -11.31 -9.61
CA ASP A 151 -6.88 -11.57 -11.02
C ASP A 151 -6.27 -12.96 -11.23
N LEU A 152 -5.53 -13.47 -10.23
CA LEU A 152 -5.03 -14.85 -10.16
C LEU A 152 -6.09 -15.88 -9.77
N GLY A 153 -7.35 -15.48 -9.60
CA GLY A 153 -8.46 -16.37 -9.22
C GLY A 153 -8.41 -16.84 -7.76
N GLN A 154 -7.65 -16.15 -6.91
CA GLN A 154 -7.49 -16.48 -5.48
C GLN A 154 -8.38 -15.59 -4.60
N PRO A 155 -8.76 -16.07 -3.41
CA PRO A 155 -9.37 -15.22 -2.40
C PRO A 155 -8.36 -14.17 -1.93
N ARG A 156 -8.89 -12.99 -1.57
CA ARG A 156 -8.12 -11.90 -0.95
C ARG A 156 -7.38 -12.38 0.30
N PHE A 157 -6.29 -11.70 0.62
CA PHE A 157 -5.58 -11.94 1.87
C PHE A 157 -6.42 -11.45 3.05
N SER A 158 -6.36 -12.16 4.16
CA SER A 158 -7.04 -11.76 5.40
C SER A 158 -6.27 -10.69 6.15
N TRP A 159 -4.97 -10.54 5.87
CA TRP A 159 -4.08 -9.59 6.51
C TRP A 159 -4.09 -9.68 8.05
N GLY A 160 -4.33 -10.89 8.59
CA GLY A 160 -4.39 -11.12 10.03
C GLY A 160 -5.70 -10.73 10.74
N GLU A 161 -6.81 -10.52 9.99
CA GLU A 161 -8.17 -10.20 10.47
C GLU A 161 -8.25 -9.42 11.80
N GLY A 162 -7.83 -8.15 11.75
CA GLY A 162 -7.98 -7.13 12.77
C GLY A 162 -7.57 -5.77 12.20
N SER A 163 -7.73 -4.69 12.96
CA SER A 163 -7.33 -3.35 12.47
C SER A 163 -5.80 -3.19 12.50
N LEU A 164 -5.19 -3.10 11.31
CA LEU A 164 -3.77 -2.69 11.13
C LEU A 164 -3.55 -1.16 11.24
N ILE A 165 -4.60 -0.44 11.66
CA ILE A 165 -4.65 1.03 11.72
C ILE A 165 -4.09 1.54 13.05
N GLU A 166 -4.21 0.77 14.13
CA GLU A 166 -3.71 1.14 15.46
C GLU A 166 -2.42 0.38 15.81
N ALA A 167 -1.70 0.87 16.83
CA ALA A 167 -0.55 0.21 17.45
C ALA A 167 -0.99 -1.09 18.15
N SER A 168 -1.41 -2.07 17.36
CA SER A 168 -1.91 -3.35 17.80
C SER A 168 -0.79 -4.39 17.75
N GLU A 169 -0.95 -5.46 18.52
CA GLU A 169 -0.08 -6.64 18.43
C GLU A 169 -0.03 -7.18 16.98
N LEU A 170 -1.14 -7.04 16.26
CA LEU A 170 -1.25 -7.45 14.86
C LEU A 170 -0.33 -6.63 13.94
N ARG A 171 -0.28 -5.31 14.14
CA ARG A 171 0.64 -4.42 13.42
C ARG A 171 2.09 -4.80 13.69
N HIS A 172 2.44 -5.11 14.95
CA HIS A 172 3.79 -5.55 15.30
C HIS A 172 4.18 -6.84 14.58
N LYS A 173 3.30 -7.85 14.56
CA LYS A 173 3.50 -9.11 13.81
C LYS A 173 3.69 -8.85 12.31
N TYR A 174 2.88 -7.96 11.74
CA TYR A 174 2.99 -7.57 10.34
C TYR A 174 4.34 -6.90 10.04
N ILE A 175 4.79 -5.94 10.85
CA ILE A 175 6.08 -5.27 10.66
C ILE A 175 7.25 -6.25 10.86
N GLN A 176 7.16 -7.16 11.83
CA GLN A 176 8.15 -8.22 12.03
C GLN A 176 8.25 -9.14 10.81
N ALA A 177 7.10 -9.52 10.23
CA ALA A 177 7.04 -10.32 9.02
C ALA A 177 7.69 -9.60 7.82
N LEU A 178 7.45 -8.29 7.65
CA LEU A 178 8.13 -7.49 6.63
C LEU A 178 9.66 -7.44 6.86
N LYS A 179 10.10 -7.19 8.10
CA LYS A 179 11.54 -7.18 8.44
C LYS A 179 12.24 -8.51 8.20
N SER A 180 11.55 -9.63 8.40
CA SER A 180 12.07 -10.95 8.03
C SER A 180 12.17 -11.10 6.52
N ALA A 181 11.14 -10.66 5.78
CA ALA A 181 11.12 -10.66 4.32
C ALA A 181 12.19 -9.74 3.69
N ASP A 182 12.60 -8.66 4.37
CA ASP A 182 13.73 -7.81 3.96
C ASP A 182 15.04 -8.61 3.81
N ASN A 183 15.18 -9.70 4.59
CA ASN A 183 16.33 -10.62 4.55
C ASN A 183 16.06 -11.84 3.66
N GLY A 184 15.03 -11.79 2.80
CA GLY A 184 14.63 -12.89 1.92
C GLY A 184 13.86 -14.01 2.61
N GLN A 185 13.53 -13.88 3.90
CA GLN A 185 12.79 -14.89 4.67
C GLN A 185 11.29 -14.58 4.66
N PHE A 186 10.56 -15.19 3.72
CA PHE A 186 9.14 -14.89 3.50
C PHE A 186 8.16 -15.67 4.38
N LEU A 187 8.62 -16.69 5.13
CA LEU A 187 7.73 -17.59 5.90
C LEU A 187 6.78 -16.82 6.84
N LEU A 188 7.29 -15.88 7.63
CA LEU A 188 6.45 -15.09 8.54
C LEU A 188 5.41 -14.25 7.80
N LEU A 189 5.75 -13.74 6.62
CA LEU A 189 4.81 -12.96 5.81
C LEU A 189 3.74 -13.84 5.18
N LEU A 190 4.12 -15.02 4.68
CA LEU A 190 3.19 -16.02 4.12
C LEU A 190 2.18 -16.49 5.17
N ASP A 191 2.64 -16.75 6.39
CA ASP A 191 1.75 -17.12 7.50
C ASP A 191 0.81 -15.95 7.85
N PHE A 192 1.36 -14.73 7.91
CA PHE A 192 0.59 -13.54 8.27
C PHE A 192 -0.55 -13.21 7.28
N ILE A 193 -0.31 -13.28 5.97
CA ILE A 193 -1.30 -12.89 4.95
C ILE A 193 -2.56 -13.75 4.93
N ARG A 194 -2.48 -14.99 5.47
CA ARG A 194 -3.60 -15.93 5.60
C ARG A 194 -4.08 -16.13 7.04
N MET A 195 -3.40 -15.53 8.02
CA MET A 195 -3.80 -15.59 9.42
C MET A 195 -5.20 -14.99 9.60
N LYS A 196 -6.05 -15.68 10.36
CA LYS A 196 -7.36 -15.20 10.80
C LYS A 196 -7.34 -15.02 12.31
N SER A 197 -8.00 -13.98 12.83
CA SER A 197 -8.20 -13.89 14.27
C SER A 197 -9.05 -15.06 14.74
N LYS A 198 -8.67 -15.66 15.88
CA LYS A 198 -9.47 -16.70 16.54
C LYS A 198 -10.74 -16.12 17.12
#